data_AF-A0A7X0R3Y7-F1
#
_entry.id   AF-A0A7X0R3Y7-F1
#
_cell.length_a   1.000
_cell.length_b   1.000
_cell.length_c   1.000
_cell.angle_alpha   90.00
_cell.angle_beta   90.00
_cell.angle_gamma   90.00
#
_symmetry.space_group_name_H-M   'P 1'
#
loop_
_entity.id
_entity.type
_entity.pdbx_description
1 polymer ?
#
loop_
_entity_poly.entity_id
_entity_poly.type
_entity_poly.pdbx_seq_one_letter_code
_entity_poly.pdbx_strand_id
1 'polypeptide(L)'
;MVFAYTRRWQIEQAFRFNKSEMGMESCRLWFWENRMKPLQIVTLVYAFLLDKALEKQKERLLRLGAHRTGKRCGNTPTPLSRIRLALTKLWKLPFLSIRQTPG
;
A
#
# COMPACT_ATOMS: atom_id res chain seq x y z
N MET A 1 -17.30 -12.82 -15.31
CA MET A 1 -16.00 -12.41 -15.89
C MET A 1 -15.33 -11.22 -15.20
N VAL A 2 -16.05 -10.12 -14.90
CA VAL A 2 -15.45 -8.89 -14.34
C VAL A 2 -14.74 -9.10 -12.99
N PHE A 3 -15.30 -9.91 -12.08
CA PHE A 3 -14.69 -10.18 -10.77
C PHE A 3 -13.35 -10.96 -10.85
N ALA A 4 -13.19 -11.85 -11.84
CA ALA A 4 -11.94 -12.56 -12.04
C ALA A 4 -10.83 -11.60 -12.51
N TYR A 5 -11.17 -10.66 -13.38
CA TYR A 5 -10.25 -9.62 -13.84
C TYR A 5 -9.82 -8.66 -12.72
N THR A 6 -10.76 -8.24 -11.86
CA THR A 6 -10.41 -7.39 -10.70
C THR A 6 -9.53 -8.13 -9.69
N ARG A 7 -9.75 -9.44 -9.48
CA ARG A 7 -8.91 -10.27 -8.62
C ARG A 7 -7.50 -10.44 -9.19
N ARG A 8 -7.36 -10.67 -10.50
CA ARG A 8 -6.07 -10.70 -11.17
C ARG A 8 -5.31 -9.38 -10.99
N TRP A 9 -5.99 -8.26 -11.21
CA TRP A 9 -5.38 -6.94 -11.03
C TRP A 9 -4.91 -6.72 -9.60
N GLN A 10 -5.66 -7.18 -8.59
CA GLN A 10 -5.23 -7.10 -7.18
C GLN A 10 -3.89 -7.82 -6.94
N ILE A 11 -3.73 -9.00 -7.52
CA ILE A 11 -2.50 -9.80 -7.41
C ILE A 11 -1.33 -9.05 -8.07
N GLU A 12 -1.52 -8.49 -9.27
CA GLU A 12 -0.48 -7.69 -9.94
C GLU A 12 -0.10 -6.44 -9.13
N GLN A 13 -1.08 -5.76 -8.52
CA GLN A 13 -0.82 -4.61 -7.65
C GLN A 13 -0.05 -4.99 -6.38
N ALA A 14 -0.32 -6.18 -5.82
CA ALA A 14 0.41 -6.72 -4.67
C ALA A 14 1.88 -7.00 -5.04
N PHE A 15 2.13 -7.68 -6.15
CA PHE A 15 3.49 -7.93 -6.64
C PHE A 15 4.26 -6.64 -6.92
N ARG A 16 3.63 -5.65 -7.57
CA ARG A 16 4.27 -4.36 -7.83
C ARG A 16 4.64 -3.63 -6.53
N PHE A 17 3.78 -3.68 -5.52
CA PHE A 17 4.07 -3.08 -4.22
C PHE A 17 5.24 -3.78 -3.51
N ASN A 18 5.20 -5.11 -3.45
CA ASN A 18 6.25 -5.91 -2.82
C ASN A 18 7.63 -5.71 -3.49
N LYS A 19 7.64 -5.63 -4.82
CA LYS A 19 8.84 -5.34 -5.61
C LYS A 19 9.39 -3.93 -5.35
N SER A 20 8.57 -2.90 -5.55
CA SER A 20 9.04 -1.50 -5.55
C SER A 20 9.12 -0.87 -4.16
N GLU A 21 8.14 -1.11 -3.30
CA GLU A 21 8.01 -0.40 -2.01
C GLU A 21 8.63 -1.19 -0.85
N MET A 22 8.56 -2.52 -0.89
CA MET A 22 9.24 -3.37 0.10
C MET A 22 10.66 -3.79 -0.32
N GLY A 23 11.09 -3.37 -1.52
CA GLY A 23 12.48 -3.51 -1.95
C GLY A 23 12.93 -4.96 -2.16
N MET A 24 12.01 -5.89 -2.50
CA MET A 24 12.36 -7.30 -2.71
C MET A 24 13.43 -7.49 -3.80
N GLU A 25 13.46 -6.63 -4.82
CA GLU A 25 14.48 -6.67 -5.89
C GLU A 25 15.79 -5.95 -5.53
N SER A 26 15.77 -5.12 -4.49
CA SER A 26 16.94 -4.39 -4.00
C SER A 26 17.77 -5.21 -3.01
N CYS A 27 17.38 -6.45 -2.72
CA CYS A 27 18.08 -7.32 -1.78
C CYS A 27 19.43 -7.81 -2.37
N ARG A 28 20.52 -7.11 -2.05
CA ARG A 28 21.88 -7.37 -2.55
C ARG A 28 22.61 -8.52 -1.82
N LEU A 29 21.90 -9.63 -1.58
CA LEU A 29 22.51 -10.84 -1.05
C LEU A 29 22.96 -11.74 -2.21
N TRP A 30 24.22 -12.18 -2.13
CA TRP A 30 24.89 -13.00 -3.14
C TRP A 30 24.38 -14.44 -3.17
N PHE A 31 24.23 -15.06 -1.99
CA PHE A 31 23.72 -16.42 -1.86
C PHE A 31 22.20 -16.44 -1.86
N TRP A 32 21.63 -17.39 -2.61
CA TRP A 32 20.19 -17.54 -2.75
C TRP A 32 19.52 -17.91 -1.42
N GLU A 33 20.15 -18.78 -0.65
CA GLU A 33 19.67 -19.24 0.67
C GLU A 33 19.57 -18.07 1.65
N ASN A 34 20.54 -17.15 1.59
CA ASN A 34 20.54 -15.94 2.40
C ASN A 34 19.51 -14.92 1.94
N ARG A 35 19.21 -14.86 0.62
CA ARG A 35 18.17 -14.01 0.06
C ARG A 35 16.76 -14.49 0.41
N MET A 36 16.54 -15.79 0.57
CA MET A 36 15.22 -16.34 0.90
C MET A 36 14.70 -15.87 2.26
N LYS A 37 15.57 -15.81 3.28
CA LYS A 37 15.19 -15.38 4.65
C LYS A 37 14.52 -14.00 4.68
N PRO A 38 15.13 -12.91 4.16
CA PRO A 38 14.48 -11.60 4.14
C PRO A 38 13.25 -11.55 3.24
N LEU A 39 13.23 -12.27 2.10
CA LEU A 39 12.04 -12.31 1.25
C LEU A 39 10.84 -12.95 1.95
N GLN A 40 11.06 -14.02 2.74
CA GLN A 40 10.04 -14.64 3.57
C GLN A 40 9.55 -13.69 4.68
N ILE A 41 10.46 -12.97 5.34
CA ILE A 41 10.11 -11.97 6.35
C ILE A 41 9.25 -10.86 5.73
N VAL A 42 9.66 -10.31 4.59
CA VAL A 42 8.89 -9.28 3.87
C VAL A 42 7.51 -9.79 3.47
N THR A 43 7.41 -11.05 3.04
CA THR A 43 6.14 -11.68 2.68
C THR A 43 5.22 -11.83 3.90
N LEU A 44 5.75 -12.22 5.06
CA LEU A 44 5.00 -12.31 6.32
C LEU A 44 4.51 -10.92 6.78
N VAL A 45 5.38 -9.91 6.73
CA VAL A 45 5.01 -8.53 7.05
C VAL A 45 3.90 -8.04 6.12
N TYR A 46 4.00 -8.34 4.83
CA TYR A 46 2.96 -7.99 3.86
C TYR A 46 1.62 -8.67 4.18
N ALA A 47 1.64 -9.97 4.50
CA ALA A 47 0.44 -10.73 4.87
C ALA A 47 -0.21 -10.17 6.15
N PHE A 48 0.60 -9.82 7.17
CA PHE A 48 0.12 -9.20 8.39
C PHE A 48 -0.54 -7.83 8.15
N LEU A 49 0.09 -7.00 7.31
CA LEU A 49 -0.46 -5.69 6.94
C LEU A 49 -1.76 -5.79 6.14
N LEU A 50 -1.93 -6.88 5.37
CA LEU A 50 -3.16 -7.15 4.62
C LEU A 50 -4.30 -7.60 5.54
N ASP A 51 -4.00 -8.45 6.53
CA ASP A 51 -4.99 -9.10 7.40
C ASP A 51 -5.48 -8.23 8.56
N LYS A 52 -4.58 -7.56 9.29
CA LYS A 52 -4.93 -6.97 10.60
C LYS A 52 -4.81 -5.46 10.69
N ALA A 53 -3.82 -4.87 10.02
CA ALA A 53 -3.34 -3.55 10.46
C ALA A 53 -4.34 -2.41 10.24
N LEU A 54 -5.32 -2.56 9.35
CA LEU A 54 -5.94 -1.39 8.74
C LEU A 54 -7.44 -1.47 8.46
N GLU A 55 -8.18 -2.57 8.70
CA GLU A 55 -9.59 -2.64 8.23
C GLU A 55 -10.47 -1.45 8.66
N LYS A 56 -10.49 -1.12 9.96
CA LYS A 56 -11.35 -0.04 10.50
C LYS A 56 -10.80 1.36 10.19
N GLN A 57 -9.48 1.55 10.28
CA GLN A 57 -8.84 2.84 10.01
C GLN A 57 -8.71 3.14 8.50
N LYS A 58 -8.64 2.13 7.64
CA LYS A 58 -8.40 2.24 6.19
C LYS A 58 -9.47 3.06 5.50
N GLU A 59 -10.74 2.83 5.80
CA GLU A 59 -11.80 3.61 5.18
C GLU A 59 -11.69 5.10 5.51
N ARG A 60 -11.43 5.42 6.78
CA ARG A 60 -11.23 6.81 7.23
C ARG A 60 -9.99 7.42 6.58
N LEU A 61 -8.87 6.69 6.54
CA LEU A 61 -7.61 7.14 5.96
C LEU A 61 -7.73 7.37 4.44
N LEU A 62 -8.41 6.47 3.74
CA LEU A 62 -8.69 6.60 2.32
C LEU A 62 -9.65 7.77 2.05
N ARG A 63 -10.68 8.00 2.88
CA ARG A 63 -11.55 9.18 2.71
C ARG A 63 -10.77 10.50 2.84
N LEU A 64 -9.82 10.58 3.79
CA LEU A 64 -9.05 11.79 4.04
C LEU A 64 -7.93 12.04 3.02
N GLY A 65 -7.18 10.99 2.63
CA GLY A 65 -5.99 11.15 1.80
C GLY A 65 -6.12 10.63 0.36
N ALA A 66 -7.01 9.69 0.09
CA ALA A 66 -7.10 9.01 -1.20
C ALA A 66 -8.53 8.65 -1.59
N HIS A 67 -9.44 9.64 -1.48
CA HIS A 67 -10.87 9.44 -1.72
C HIS A 67 -11.10 8.89 -3.13
N ARG A 68 -11.97 7.87 -3.24
CA ARG A 68 -12.35 7.29 -4.52
C ARG A 68 -13.74 7.80 -4.90
N THR A 69 -13.84 8.50 -6.02
CA THR A 69 -15.12 8.90 -6.60
C THR A 69 -15.53 7.84 -7.63
N GLY A 70 -16.57 7.06 -7.36
CA GLY A 70 -17.17 6.12 -8.31
C GLY A 70 -17.69 4.80 -7.71
N LYS A 71 -18.90 4.37 -8.10
CA LYS A 71 -19.58 3.16 -7.58
C LYS A 71 -18.78 1.85 -7.76
N ARG A 72 -17.99 1.71 -8.85
CA ARG A 72 -17.13 0.53 -9.10
C ARG A 72 -15.96 0.39 -8.12
N CYS A 73 -15.55 1.50 -7.51
CA CYS A 73 -14.35 1.59 -6.69
C CYS A 73 -14.56 1.15 -5.23
N GLY A 74 -15.82 1.06 -4.78
CA GLY A 74 -16.20 0.65 -3.41
C GLY A 74 -16.13 -0.86 -3.19
N ASN A 75 -16.44 -1.67 -4.21
CA ASN A 75 -16.47 -3.13 -4.10
C ASN A 75 -15.11 -3.80 -4.36
N THR A 76 -14.06 -3.02 -4.60
CA THR A 76 -12.73 -3.55 -4.93
C THR A 76 -11.77 -3.32 -3.76
N PRO A 77 -11.19 -4.39 -3.17
CA PRO A 77 -10.11 -4.30 -2.19
C PRO A 77 -9.09 -3.23 -2.53
N THR A 78 -8.89 -2.29 -1.62
CA THR A 78 -7.93 -1.21 -1.87
C THR A 78 -6.51 -1.75 -1.71
N PRO A 79 -5.62 -1.58 -2.71
CA PRO A 79 -4.25 -2.05 -2.63
C PRO A 79 -3.46 -1.25 -1.57
N LEU A 80 -2.51 -1.91 -0.89
CA LEU A 80 -1.72 -1.35 0.21
C LEU A 80 -0.95 -0.08 -0.21
N SER A 81 -0.54 -0.01 -1.48
CA SER A 81 0.07 1.18 -2.11
C SER A 81 -0.77 2.46 -1.97
N ARG A 82 -2.09 2.34 -1.95
CA ARG A 82 -3.01 3.49 -1.81
C ARG A 82 -3.13 3.95 -0.37
N ILE A 83 -3.06 3.01 0.58
CA ILE A 83 -3.00 3.37 2.01
C ILE A 83 -1.71 4.14 2.29
N ARG A 84 -0.58 3.69 1.74
CA ARG A 84 0.68 4.43 1.81
C ARG A 84 0.53 5.84 1.24
N LEU A 85 -0.05 5.99 0.05
CA LEU A 85 -0.29 7.31 -0.54
C LEU A 85 -1.18 8.20 0.34
N ALA A 86 -2.24 7.62 0.93
CA ALA A 86 -3.12 8.34 1.83
C ALA A 86 -2.36 8.81 3.09
N LEU A 87 -1.49 7.96 3.65
CA LEU A 87 -0.63 8.28 4.78
C LEU A 87 0.37 9.39 4.42
N THR A 88 1.03 9.30 3.25
CA THR A 88 1.94 10.35 2.78
C THR A 88 1.23 11.69 2.62
N LYS A 89 0.00 11.69 2.08
CA LYS A 89 -0.79 12.91 1.96
C LYS A 89 -1.19 13.46 3.32
N LEU A 90 -1.68 12.62 4.22
CA LEU A 90 -2.01 13.00 5.59
C LEU A 90 -0.81 13.63 6.31
N TRP A 91 0.38 13.03 6.15
CA TRP A 91 1.62 13.54 6.74
C TRP A 91 2.07 14.89 6.14
N LYS A 92 1.73 15.15 4.88
CA LYS A 92 1.99 16.45 4.23
C LYS A 92 1.02 17.56 4.64
N LEU A 93 -0.18 17.24 5.14
CA LEU A 93 -1.16 18.22 5.59
C LEU A 93 -0.65 19.17 6.69
N PRO A 94 -0.02 18.69 7.80
CA PRO A 94 0.52 19.59 8.82
C PRO A 94 1.67 20.45 8.27
N PHE A 95 2.47 19.93 7.32
CA PHE A 95 3.60 20.65 6.75
C PHE A 95 3.20 21.80 5.81
N LEU A 96 2.03 21.68 5.15
CA LEU A 96 1.45 22.74 4.33
C LEU A 96 0.77 23.81 5.18
N SER A 97 0.17 23.44 6.32
CA SER A 97 -0.44 24.39 7.26
C SER A 97 0.57 25.35 7.88
N ILE A 98 1.84 24.94 8.04
CA ILE A 98 2.90 25.78 8.62
C ILE A 98 3.50 26.76 7.59
N ARG A 99 3.33 26.51 6.28
CA ARG A 99 3.89 27.35 5.20
C ARG A 99 2.97 28.46 4.69
N GLN A 100 1.73 28.56 5.18
CA GLN A 100 0.73 29.53 4.71
C GLN A 100 0.48 30.71 5.65
N THR A 101 1.39 31.04 6.57
CA THR A 101 1.43 32.37 7.19
C THR A 101 2.41 33.26 6.43
N PRO A 102 1.97 34.04 5.42
CA PRO A 102 2.70 35.22 5.01
C PRO A 102 2.57 36.26 6.14
N GLY A 103 3.69 36.57 6.79
CA GLY A 103 3.87 37.83 7.49
C GLY A 103 4.28 38.91 6.50
#